data_AF-A0A0S4UG40-F1
#
_entry.id   AF-A0A0S4UG40-F1
#
_cell.length_a   1.000
_cell.length_b   1.000
_cell.length_c   1.000
_cell.angle_alpha   90.00
_cell.angle_beta   90.00
_cell.angle_gamma   90.00
#
_symmetry.space_group_name_H-M   'P 1'
#
loop_
_entity.id
_entity.type
_entity.pdbx_description
1 polymer ?
#
loop_
_entity_poly.entity_id
_entity_poly.type
_entity_poly.pdbx_seq_one_letter_code
_entity_poly.pdbx_strand_id
1 'polypeptide(L)'
;MLSVLMALQKRAPIDFKLIAMNLDQKQPGFPEDVLPGYLKKVGVEYVIVEADTYSIVKEKVPEGKTTCSLCSRLRRGVIYRTAKELGANKIALGHHRDDIVNTFFLNMFFGGKMKAMPPKLATDNGDHIVIRPLAYCAEKEIAAYARAMEFPIIPCNLCGSQENLQRKKVKEMLLEWERQAPGRIDNIFSALQNVVPSHLADTDLFDFNGLTTGLAKIGEEALFGQTAYDQAPLVFAGSHDDRIEFVRFERNPAGKAPEGAEQPAA
;
A
#
# COMPACT_ATOMS: atom_id res chain seq x y z
N MET A 1 10.78 11.90 2.58
CA MET A 1 9.69 12.59 1.85
C MET A 1 10.02 14.05 1.56
N LEU A 2 10.22 14.91 2.57
CA LEU A 2 10.48 16.34 2.37
C LEU A 2 11.64 16.61 1.41
N SER A 3 12.78 15.94 1.58
CA SER A 3 13.94 16.05 0.69
C SER A 3 13.62 15.74 -0.77
N VAL A 4 12.79 14.72 -1.03
CA VAL A 4 12.34 14.36 -2.37
C VAL A 4 11.43 15.45 -2.95
N LEU A 5 10.48 15.97 -2.17
CA LEU A 5 9.59 17.05 -2.61
C LEU A 5 10.36 18.35 -2.93
N MET A 6 11.36 18.70 -2.11
CA MET A 6 12.24 19.85 -2.39
C MET A 6 13.08 19.64 -3.65
N ALA A 7 13.57 18.42 -3.90
CA ALA A 7 14.29 18.11 -5.13
C ALA A 7 13.36 18.22 -6.36
N LEU A 8 12.11 17.77 -6.22
CA LEU A 8 11.08 17.92 -7.26
C LEU A 8 10.73 19.40 -7.50
N GLN A 9 10.58 20.21 -6.45
CA GLN A 9 10.29 21.64 -6.57
C GLN A 9 11.33 22.38 -7.43
N LYS A 10 12.60 21.93 -7.40
CA LYS A 10 13.68 22.52 -8.18
C LYS A 10 13.77 22.03 -9.63
N ARG A 11 13.16 20.89 -9.95
CA ARG A 11 13.42 20.15 -11.21
C ARG A 11 12.18 19.90 -12.04
N ALA A 12 11.00 19.82 -11.40
CA ALA A 12 9.77 19.48 -12.07
C ALA A 12 9.25 20.69 -12.87
N PRO A 13 8.61 20.47 -14.04
CA PRO A 13 8.02 21.53 -14.85
C PRO A 13 6.69 22.05 -14.28
N ILE A 14 6.59 22.14 -12.95
CA ILE A 14 5.41 22.59 -12.21
C ILE A 14 5.87 23.49 -11.07
N ASP A 15 5.20 24.62 -10.89
CA ASP A 15 5.44 25.50 -9.76
C ASP A 15 4.54 25.11 -8.58
N PHE A 16 5.14 25.01 -7.39
CA PHE A 16 4.41 24.76 -6.15
C PHE A 16 5.20 25.25 -4.94
N LYS A 17 4.47 25.70 -3.93
CA LYS A 17 5.02 26.06 -2.61
C LYS A 17 5.00 24.86 -1.68
N LEU A 18 6.06 24.72 -0.88
CA LEU A 18 6.16 23.72 0.19
C LEU A 18 6.20 24.42 1.53
N ILE A 19 5.34 23.97 2.45
CA ILE A 19 5.37 24.33 3.86
C ILE A 19 5.46 23.02 4.66
N ALA A 20 6.54 22.84 5.41
CA ALA A 20 6.69 21.69 6.29
C ALA A 20 5.89 21.93 7.58
N MET A 21 4.97 21.03 7.91
CA MET A 21 4.17 21.14 9.12
C MET A 21 4.50 19.99 10.07
N ASN A 22 4.74 20.32 11.33
CA ASN A 22 4.86 19.36 12.42
C ASN A 22 3.75 19.62 13.45
N LEU A 23 3.18 18.55 13.99
CA LEU A 23 2.31 18.61 15.16
C LEU A 23 3.09 18.14 16.39
N ASP A 24 3.42 19.06 17.27
CA ASP A 24 3.83 18.72 18.62
C ASP A 24 2.58 18.39 19.45
N GLN A 25 2.46 17.11 19.81
CA GLN A 25 1.33 16.57 20.55
C GLN A 25 1.48 16.70 22.07
N LYS A 26 2.56 17.35 22.54
CA LYS A 26 2.98 17.44 23.95
C LYS A 26 3.18 16.09 24.64
N GLN A 27 3.65 15.12 23.86
CA GLN A 27 4.00 13.80 24.39
C GLN A 27 5.30 13.89 25.23
N PRO A 28 5.39 13.19 26.38
CA PRO A 28 6.60 13.18 27.19
C PRO A 28 7.82 12.69 26.42
N GLY A 29 8.94 13.42 26.52
CA GLY A 29 10.21 13.07 25.87
C GLY A 29 10.27 13.37 24.37
N PHE A 30 9.33 14.14 23.81
CA PHE A 30 9.47 14.63 22.44
C PHE A 30 10.62 15.65 22.33
N PRO A 31 11.56 15.48 21.38
CA PRO A 31 12.66 16.41 21.22
C PRO A 31 12.21 17.64 20.42
N GLU A 32 11.74 18.67 21.12
CA GLU A 32 11.16 19.89 20.52
C GLU A 32 12.15 20.63 19.59
N ASP A 33 13.46 20.57 19.86
CA ASP A 33 14.47 21.34 19.11
C ASP A 33 14.99 20.65 17.84
N VAL A 34 14.91 19.32 17.75
CA VAL A 34 15.59 18.54 16.70
C VAL A 34 14.99 18.83 15.33
N LEU A 35 13.67 18.82 15.21
CA LEU A 35 13.01 19.04 13.93
C LEU A 35 13.07 20.51 13.47
N PRO A 36 12.78 21.52 14.31
CA PRO A 36 12.96 22.92 13.94
C PRO A 36 14.41 23.24 13.53
N GLY A 37 15.41 22.73 14.26
CA GLY A 37 16.82 22.90 13.91
C GLY A 37 17.15 22.33 12.52
N TYR A 38 16.66 21.13 12.22
CA TYR A 38 16.81 20.52 10.90
C TYR A 38 16.11 21.32 9.80
N LEU A 39 14.85 21.72 10.00
CA LEU A 39 14.07 22.47 9.01
C LEU A 39 14.70 23.84 8.72
N LYS A 40 15.20 24.53 9.74
CA LYS A 40 15.97 25.78 9.60
C LYS A 40 17.25 25.58 8.80
N LYS A 41 18.01 24.51 9.07
CA LYS A 41 19.23 24.17 8.32
C LYS A 41 18.95 23.90 6.84
N VAL A 42 17.83 23.24 6.55
CA VAL A 42 17.42 22.89 5.18
C VAL A 42 16.81 24.08 4.42
N GLY A 43 16.33 25.11 5.14
CA GLY A 43 15.84 26.36 4.55
C GLY A 43 14.46 26.23 3.90
N VAL A 44 13.62 25.32 4.39
CA VAL A 44 12.21 25.23 3.97
C VAL A 44 11.32 26.05 4.89
N GLU A 45 10.26 26.66 4.36
CA GLU A 45 9.22 27.27 5.20
C GLU A 45 8.57 26.19 6.05
N TYR A 46 8.38 26.45 7.34
CA TYR A 46 7.80 25.47 8.25
C TYR A 46 6.92 26.10 9.32
N VAL A 47 6.02 25.28 9.84
CA VAL A 47 5.12 25.62 10.95
C VAL A 47 5.14 24.48 11.97
N ILE A 48 5.41 24.82 13.23
CA ILE A 48 5.25 23.91 14.36
C ILE A 48 3.91 24.26 15.01
N VAL A 49 2.97 23.32 14.96
CA VAL A 49 1.67 23.45 15.62
C VAL A 49 1.75 22.69 16.93
N GLU A 50 1.43 23.36 18.02
CA GLU A 50 1.33 22.74 19.33
C GLU A 50 -0.13 22.43 19.66
N ALA A 51 -0.42 21.19 20.05
CA ALA A 51 -1.72 20.81 20.57
C ALA A 51 -1.57 19.62 21.51
N ASP A 52 -2.01 19.76 22.76
CA ASP A 52 -2.01 18.65 23.72
C ASP A 52 -3.11 17.63 23.40
N THR A 53 -2.87 16.83 22.38
CA THR A 53 -3.70 15.67 22.05
C THR A 53 -3.32 14.46 22.90
N TYR A 54 -2.14 14.47 23.52
CA TYR A 54 -1.65 13.39 24.37
C TYR A 54 -2.54 13.20 25.60
N SER A 55 -2.74 14.26 26.38
CA SER A 55 -3.52 14.23 27.61
C SER A 55 -4.98 13.87 27.33
N ILE A 56 -5.57 14.42 26.26
CA ILE A 56 -6.93 14.10 25.83
C ILE A 56 -7.09 12.61 25.51
N VAL A 57 -6.11 12.01 24.85
CA VAL A 57 -6.14 10.58 24.50
C VAL A 57 -6.00 9.72 25.76
N LYS A 58 -5.11 10.09 26.69
CA LYS A 58 -4.93 9.40 27.97
C LYS A 58 -6.16 9.48 28.87
N GLU A 59 -6.84 10.62 28.89
CA GLU A 59 -8.05 10.85 29.68
C GLU A 59 -9.24 10.05 29.12
N LYS A 60 -9.44 10.09 27.80
CA LYS A 60 -10.66 9.55 27.17
C LYS A 60 -10.59 8.07 26.80
N VAL A 61 -9.40 7.47 26.75
CA VAL A 61 -9.23 6.07 26.39
C VAL A 61 -8.91 5.27 27.66
N PRO A 62 -9.80 4.34 28.07
CA PRO A 62 -9.54 3.49 29.22
C PRO A 62 -8.22 2.73 29.08
N GLU A 63 -7.58 2.45 30.20
CA GLU A 63 -6.36 1.66 30.23
C GLU A 63 -6.57 0.29 29.57
N GLY A 64 -5.57 -0.17 28.80
CA GLY A 64 -5.66 -1.40 28.01
C GLY A 64 -6.48 -1.30 26.71
N LYS A 65 -7.12 -0.16 26.40
CA LYS A 65 -7.78 0.07 25.11
C LYS A 65 -6.86 0.77 24.10
N THR A 66 -7.18 0.60 22.82
CA THR A 66 -6.39 1.14 21.70
C THR A 66 -6.59 2.66 21.58
N THR A 67 -5.52 3.42 21.82
CA THR A 67 -5.46 4.88 21.71
C THR A 67 -5.32 5.38 20.27
N CYS A 68 -4.80 4.54 19.38
CA CYS A 68 -4.45 4.92 18.00
C CYS A 68 -5.63 5.51 17.21
N SER A 69 -6.84 5.02 17.44
CA SER A 69 -8.04 5.53 16.74
C SER A 69 -8.33 6.98 17.10
N LEU A 70 -8.39 7.31 18.39
CA LEU A 70 -8.65 8.68 18.85
C LEU A 70 -7.48 9.61 18.50
N CYS A 71 -6.24 9.18 18.76
CA CYS A 71 -5.04 9.93 18.43
C CYS A 71 -4.99 10.27 16.92
N SER A 72 -5.23 9.30 16.04
CA SER A 72 -5.26 9.54 14.59
C SER A 72 -6.35 10.52 14.18
N ARG A 73 -7.53 10.47 14.80
CA ARG A 73 -8.63 11.41 14.52
C ARG A 73 -8.27 12.84 14.93
N LEU A 74 -7.75 13.02 16.14
CA LEU A 74 -7.33 14.34 16.64
C LEU A 74 -6.21 14.93 15.78
N ARG A 75 -5.18 14.15 15.49
CA ARG A 75 -4.06 14.56 14.63
C ARG A 75 -4.53 15.00 13.25
N ARG A 76 -5.43 14.23 12.63
CA ARG A 76 -5.99 14.57 11.31
C ARG A 76 -6.78 15.88 11.36
N GLY A 77 -7.58 16.08 12.41
CA GLY A 77 -8.32 17.32 12.62
C GLY A 77 -7.40 18.54 12.68
N VAL A 78 -6.29 18.45 13.44
CA VAL A 78 -5.29 19.53 13.51
C VAL A 78 -4.61 19.77 12.17
N ILE A 79 -4.14 18.70 11.50
CA ILE A 79 -3.49 18.82 10.18
C ILE A 79 -4.41 19.51 9.17
N TYR A 80 -5.68 19.12 9.11
CA TYR A 80 -6.63 19.65 8.12
C TYR A 80 -7.00 21.11 8.41
N ARG A 81 -7.16 21.45 9.69
CA ARG A 81 -7.38 22.85 10.11
C ARG A 81 -6.19 23.71 9.73
N THR A 82 -4.97 23.29 10.06
CA THR A 82 -3.75 24.03 9.73
C THR A 82 -3.54 24.16 8.23
N ALA A 83 -3.83 23.11 7.45
CA ALA A 83 -3.77 23.18 6.00
C ALA A 83 -4.70 24.27 5.44
N LYS A 84 -5.92 24.38 5.99
CA LYS A 84 -6.88 25.42 5.64
C LYS A 84 -6.40 26.82 6.02
N GLU A 85 -5.88 27.00 7.24
CA GLU A 85 -5.33 28.27 7.73
C GLU A 85 -4.14 28.75 6.89
N LEU A 86 -3.32 27.83 6.39
CA LEU A 86 -2.18 28.12 5.51
C LEU A 86 -2.57 28.30 4.03
N GLY A 87 -3.84 28.11 3.68
CA GLY A 87 -4.31 28.15 2.29
C GLY A 87 -3.74 27.04 1.40
N ALA A 88 -3.35 25.90 1.99
CA ALA A 88 -2.81 24.77 1.24
C ALA A 88 -3.92 24.01 0.51
N ASN A 89 -3.70 23.62 -0.74
CA ASN A 89 -4.66 22.81 -1.52
C ASN A 89 -4.31 21.30 -1.52
N LYS A 90 -3.14 20.94 -0.98
CA LYS A 90 -2.62 19.56 -0.92
C LYS A 90 -2.02 19.28 0.45
N ILE A 91 -2.25 18.07 0.95
CA ILE A 91 -1.65 17.57 2.20
C ILE A 91 -0.79 16.36 1.87
N ALA A 92 0.52 16.49 1.97
CA ALA A 92 1.45 15.40 1.74
C ALA A 92 1.71 14.61 3.02
N LEU A 93 1.43 13.30 3.00
CA LEU A 93 1.67 12.39 4.13
C LEU A 93 2.73 11.35 3.75
N GLY A 94 3.61 11.04 4.69
CA GLY A 94 4.76 10.14 4.50
C GLY A 94 4.44 8.64 4.43
N HIS A 95 3.18 8.27 4.20
CA HIS A 95 2.78 6.86 4.08
C HIS A 95 3.43 6.22 2.84
N HIS A 96 3.94 5.01 3.00
CA HIS A 96 4.65 4.27 1.97
C HIS A 96 3.93 2.99 1.52
N ARG A 97 4.51 2.23 0.58
CA ARG A 97 3.89 1.03 -0.02
C ARG A 97 3.44 0.03 1.03
N ASP A 98 4.33 -0.30 1.96
CA ASP A 98 4.06 -1.25 3.04
C ASP A 98 2.93 -0.76 3.97
N ASP A 99 2.80 0.55 4.24
CA ASP A 99 1.68 1.09 5.04
C ASP A 99 0.33 0.87 4.35
N ILE A 100 0.31 1.02 3.03
CA ILE A 100 -0.88 0.85 2.19
C ILE A 100 -1.31 -0.62 2.22
N VAL A 101 -0.36 -1.54 2.01
CA VAL A 101 -0.61 -3.00 2.07
C VAL A 101 -1.03 -3.44 3.48
N ASN A 102 -0.34 -2.98 4.52
CA ASN A 102 -0.74 -3.22 5.92
C ASN A 102 -2.19 -2.77 6.16
N THR A 103 -2.54 -1.58 5.69
CA THR A 103 -3.90 -1.04 5.86
C THR A 103 -4.93 -1.83 5.07
N PHE A 104 -4.59 -2.33 3.87
CA PHE A 104 -5.44 -3.23 3.11
C PHE A 104 -5.78 -4.49 3.92
N PHE A 105 -4.78 -5.21 4.45
CA PHE A 105 -5.01 -6.41 5.26
C PHE A 105 -5.78 -6.13 6.54
N LEU A 106 -5.53 -5.00 7.21
CA LEU A 106 -6.32 -4.62 8.38
C LEU A 106 -7.81 -4.46 8.04
N ASN A 107 -8.15 -3.80 6.92
CA ASN A 107 -9.55 -3.67 6.50
C ASN A 107 -10.12 -4.99 6.00
N MET A 108 -9.33 -5.82 5.34
CA MET A 108 -9.79 -7.12 4.84
C MET A 108 -10.09 -8.08 6.00
N PHE A 109 -9.17 -8.23 6.96
CA PHE A 109 -9.32 -9.18 8.06
C PHE A 109 -10.30 -8.73 9.15
N PHE A 110 -10.36 -7.43 9.46
CA PHE A 110 -11.14 -6.94 10.60
C PHE A 110 -12.31 -6.05 10.20
N GLY A 111 -12.35 -5.57 8.96
CA GLY A 111 -13.41 -4.70 8.45
C GLY A 111 -14.26 -5.31 7.34
N GLY A 112 -13.91 -6.50 6.83
CA GLY A 112 -14.59 -7.15 5.70
C GLY A 112 -14.61 -6.32 4.41
N LYS A 113 -13.57 -5.49 4.19
CA LYS A 113 -13.53 -4.54 3.06
C LYS A 113 -12.22 -4.62 2.30
N MET A 114 -12.32 -4.65 0.97
CA MET A 114 -11.17 -4.39 0.08
C MET A 114 -10.87 -2.89 0.04
N LYS A 115 -10.21 -2.40 1.10
CA LYS A 115 -9.95 -0.96 1.28
C LYS A 115 -8.53 -0.74 1.77
N ALA A 116 -7.75 0.00 0.98
CA ALA A 116 -6.40 0.43 1.34
C ALA A 116 -6.35 1.94 1.64
N MET A 117 -5.16 2.54 1.52
CA MET A 117 -4.96 3.98 1.51
C MET A 117 -4.48 4.41 0.12
N PRO A 118 -5.33 5.01 -0.73
CA PRO A 118 -4.95 5.31 -2.10
C PRO A 118 -3.83 6.37 -2.15
N PRO A 119 -2.97 6.38 -3.19
CA PRO A 119 -1.90 7.38 -3.31
C PRO A 119 -2.39 8.83 -3.31
N LYS A 120 -3.62 9.06 -3.77
CA LYS A 120 -4.30 10.36 -3.85
C LYS A 120 -5.75 10.20 -3.39
N LEU A 121 -6.23 11.11 -2.54
CA LEU A 121 -7.60 11.07 -1.98
C LEU A 121 -8.11 12.49 -1.76
N ALA A 122 -9.33 12.80 -2.22
CA ALA A 122 -10.01 14.04 -1.85
C ALA A 122 -10.54 13.93 -0.40
N THR A 123 -10.49 15.01 0.36
CA THR A 123 -11.16 15.06 1.67
C THR A 123 -12.68 15.07 1.49
N ASP A 124 -13.42 14.58 2.48
CA ASP A 124 -14.88 14.44 2.39
C ASP A 124 -15.60 15.77 2.11
N ASN A 125 -15.04 16.88 2.59
CA ASN A 125 -15.55 18.23 2.36
C ASN A 125 -15.02 18.89 1.07
N GLY A 126 -14.17 18.22 0.30
CA GLY A 126 -13.59 18.75 -0.95
C GLY A 126 -12.50 19.82 -0.77
N ASP A 127 -12.25 20.31 0.45
CA ASP A 127 -11.31 21.41 0.71
C ASP A 127 -9.85 21.08 0.33
N HIS A 128 -9.45 19.80 0.42
CA HIS A 128 -8.05 19.40 0.20
C HIS A 128 -7.94 18.08 -0.58
N ILE A 129 -6.78 17.88 -1.20
CA ILE A 129 -6.37 16.57 -1.70
C ILE A 129 -5.18 16.05 -0.88
N VAL A 130 -5.35 14.90 -0.25
CA VAL A 130 -4.28 14.17 0.42
C VAL A 130 -3.47 13.41 -0.63
N ILE A 131 -2.15 13.57 -0.58
CA ILE A 131 -1.21 12.85 -1.44
C ILE A 131 -0.21 12.05 -0.60
N ARG A 132 0.24 10.92 -1.12
CA ARG A 132 1.24 10.03 -0.52
C ARG A 132 2.41 9.86 -1.49
N PRO A 133 3.39 10.78 -1.51
CA PRO A 133 4.47 10.75 -2.48
C PRO A 133 5.33 9.48 -2.43
N LEU A 134 5.33 8.79 -1.28
CA LEU A 134 6.10 7.56 -1.07
C LEU A 134 5.27 6.28 -1.28
N ALA A 135 4.04 6.37 -1.80
CA ALA A 135 3.12 5.23 -1.93
C ALA A 135 3.70 4.03 -2.70
N TYR A 136 4.70 4.26 -3.54
CA TYR A 136 5.36 3.24 -4.35
C TYR A 136 6.73 2.81 -3.81
N CYS A 137 7.21 3.41 -2.73
CA CYS A 137 8.53 3.14 -2.15
C CYS A 137 8.41 2.10 -1.04
N ALA A 138 9.40 1.18 -0.95
CA ALA A 138 9.47 0.20 0.12
C ALA A 138 9.98 0.83 1.43
N GLU A 139 9.50 0.35 2.59
CA GLU A 139 9.98 0.77 3.91
C GLU A 139 11.51 0.59 4.03
N LYS A 140 12.02 -0.56 3.55
CA LYS A 140 13.46 -0.89 3.59
C LYS A 140 14.33 0.11 2.83
N GLU A 141 13.85 0.60 1.68
CA GLU A 141 14.55 1.56 0.83
C GLU A 141 14.51 2.96 1.43
N ILE A 142 13.37 3.37 1.97
CA ILE A 142 13.23 4.63 2.70
C ILE A 142 14.17 4.65 3.90
N ALA A 143 14.26 3.56 4.66
CA ALA A 143 15.14 3.45 5.81
C ALA A 143 16.63 3.48 5.40
N ALA A 144 17.01 2.81 4.31
CA ALA A 144 18.37 2.87 3.78
C ALA A 144 18.74 4.29 3.33
N TYR A 145 17.84 4.96 2.60
CA TYR A 145 18.02 6.34 2.17
C TYR A 145 18.12 7.31 3.36
N ALA A 146 17.28 7.15 4.38
CA ALA A 146 17.31 8.00 5.57
C ALA A 146 18.63 7.87 6.35
N ARG A 147 19.19 6.66 6.45
CA ARG A 147 20.51 6.43 7.05
C ARG A 147 21.63 7.05 6.23
N ALA A 148 21.63 6.84 4.91
CA ALA A 148 22.65 7.38 4.01
C ALA A 148 22.68 8.92 3.99
N MET A 149 21.51 9.55 4.17
CA MET A 149 21.37 11.01 4.25
C MET A 149 21.48 11.57 5.68
N GLU A 150 21.72 10.70 6.67
CA GLU A 150 21.84 11.07 8.09
C GLU A 150 20.67 11.94 8.60
N PHE A 151 19.44 11.61 8.18
CA PHE A 151 18.27 12.36 8.65
C PHE A 151 18.05 12.14 10.15
N PRO A 152 17.65 13.19 10.90
CA PRO A 152 17.28 13.02 12.29
C PRO A 152 16.05 12.12 12.40
N ILE A 153 16.14 11.10 13.25
CA ILE A 153 15.05 10.17 13.54
C ILE A 153 14.40 10.56 14.86
N ILE A 154 13.11 10.90 14.82
CA ILE A 154 12.33 11.23 16.01
C ILE A 154 11.37 10.07 16.28
N PRO A 155 11.59 9.29 17.35
CA PRO A 155 10.69 8.19 17.68
C PRO A 155 9.35 8.72 18.18
N CYS A 156 8.26 8.04 17.80
CA CYS A 156 6.94 8.28 18.36
C CYS A 156 6.64 7.23 19.43
N ASN A 157 6.89 7.57 20.69
CA ASN A 157 6.66 6.65 21.80
C ASN A 157 5.17 6.44 22.08
N LEU A 158 4.29 7.31 21.59
CA LEU A 158 2.85 7.20 21.78
C LEU A 158 2.23 6.01 21.05
N CYS A 159 2.68 5.76 19.82
CA CYS A 159 2.18 4.67 18.98
C CYS A 159 3.04 3.40 19.10
N GLY A 160 4.31 3.53 19.47
CA GLY A 160 5.21 2.39 19.70
C GLY A 160 4.97 1.65 21.01
N SER A 161 4.33 2.29 22.00
CA SER A 161 4.07 1.70 23.33
C SER A 161 2.73 0.98 23.45
N GLN A 162 1.80 1.19 22.51
CA GLN A 162 0.59 0.38 22.41
C GLN A 162 0.73 -0.58 21.25
N GLU A 163 1.01 -1.83 21.59
CA GLU A 163 0.83 -2.98 20.73
C GLU A 163 -0.62 -3.01 20.25
N ASN A 164 -0.94 -2.32 19.14
CA ASN A 164 -2.12 -2.70 18.39
C ASN A 164 -1.80 -4.07 17.80
N LEU A 165 -2.11 -5.10 18.58
CA LEU A 165 -1.78 -6.49 18.32
C LEU A 165 -2.13 -6.88 16.88
N GLN A 166 -3.21 -6.31 16.33
CA GLN A 166 -3.62 -6.52 14.94
C GLN A 166 -2.61 -5.97 13.93
N ARG A 167 -2.19 -4.70 14.06
CA ARG A 167 -1.23 -4.08 13.13
C ARG A 167 0.13 -4.76 13.21
N LYS A 168 0.58 -5.12 14.42
CA LYS A 168 1.83 -5.85 14.63
C LYS A 168 1.78 -7.23 13.98
N LYS A 169 0.71 -8.01 14.24
CA LYS A 169 0.49 -9.33 13.62
C LYS A 169 0.46 -9.27 12.10
N VAL A 170 -0.26 -8.30 11.53
CA VAL A 170 -0.31 -8.11 10.06
C VAL A 170 1.07 -7.74 9.51
N LYS A 171 1.81 -6.84 10.17
CA LYS A 171 3.17 -6.48 9.75
C LYS A 171 4.11 -7.69 9.81
N GLU A 172 4.07 -8.47 10.88
CA GLU A 172 4.87 -9.70 11.03
C GLU A 172 4.53 -10.73 9.94
N MET A 173 3.24 -10.94 9.65
CA MET A 173 2.79 -11.82 8.56
C MET A 173 3.32 -11.36 7.20
N LEU A 174 3.22 -10.07 6.89
CA LEU A 174 3.71 -9.53 5.62
C LEU A 174 5.23 -9.65 5.49
N LEU A 175 5.98 -9.37 6.57
CA LEU A 175 7.43 -9.55 6.60
C LEU A 175 7.81 -11.01 6.40
N GLU A 176 7.06 -11.94 6.99
CA GLU A 176 7.29 -13.37 6.81
C GLU A 176 7.05 -13.79 5.35
N TRP A 177 5.95 -13.35 4.73
CA TRP A 177 5.69 -13.66 3.33
C TRP A 177 6.72 -13.05 2.38
N GLU A 178 7.19 -11.84 2.66
CA GLU A 178 8.26 -11.20 1.90
C GLU A 178 9.59 -11.96 2.04
N ARG A 179 9.88 -12.55 3.20
CA ARG A 179 11.05 -13.44 3.39
C ARG A 179 10.92 -14.74 2.61
N GLN A 180 9.74 -15.36 2.64
CA GLN A 180 9.49 -16.63 1.96
C GLN A 180 9.45 -16.48 0.44
N ALA A 181 8.92 -15.36 -0.05
CA ALA A 181 8.81 -15.06 -1.47
C ALA A 181 9.04 -13.55 -1.71
N PRO A 182 10.29 -13.13 -1.94
CA PRO A 182 10.62 -11.72 -2.21
C PRO A 182 9.78 -11.14 -3.35
N GLY A 183 9.28 -9.92 -3.16
CA GLY A 183 8.35 -9.26 -4.09
C GLY A 183 6.88 -9.56 -3.84
N ARG A 184 6.53 -10.32 -2.78
CA ARG A 184 5.13 -10.59 -2.42
C ARG A 184 4.37 -9.31 -2.12
N ILE A 185 4.97 -8.39 -1.37
CA ILE A 185 4.33 -7.11 -1.04
C ILE A 185 4.07 -6.30 -2.32
N ASP A 186 4.96 -6.38 -3.29
CA ASP A 186 4.87 -5.65 -4.56
C ASP A 186 3.76 -6.22 -5.44
N ASN A 187 3.63 -7.54 -5.49
CA ASN A 187 2.53 -8.23 -6.15
C ASN A 187 1.18 -7.88 -5.52
N ILE A 188 1.10 -7.85 -4.18
CA ILE A 188 -0.14 -7.46 -3.48
C ILE A 188 -0.48 -6.00 -3.77
N PHE A 189 0.50 -5.09 -3.73
CA PHE A 189 0.26 -3.70 -4.06
C PHE A 189 -0.18 -3.53 -5.53
N SER A 190 0.40 -4.30 -6.45
CA SER A 190 -0.01 -4.34 -7.86
C SER A 190 -1.44 -4.87 -8.02
N ALA A 191 -1.86 -5.87 -7.23
CA ALA A 191 -3.24 -6.37 -7.24
C ALA A 191 -4.25 -5.29 -6.82
N LEU A 192 -3.89 -4.36 -5.93
CA LEU A 192 -4.75 -3.21 -5.57
C LEU A 192 -5.00 -2.25 -6.74
N GLN A 193 -4.18 -2.31 -7.79
CA GLN A 193 -4.30 -1.49 -9.00
C GLN A 193 -5.00 -2.22 -10.14
N ASN A 194 -5.09 -3.55 -10.06
CA ASN A 194 -5.57 -4.43 -11.12
C ASN A 194 -6.77 -5.23 -10.63
N VAL A 195 -7.89 -4.54 -10.42
CA VAL A 195 -9.15 -5.14 -9.96
C VAL A 195 -9.95 -5.63 -11.17
N VAL A 196 -10.45 -6.87 -11.11
CA VAL A 196 -11.32 -7.45 -12.13
C VAL A 196 -12.73 -7.64 -11.54
N PRO A 197 -13.66 -6.68 -11.70
CA PRO A 197 -14.97 -6.71 -11.02
C PRO A 197 -15.78 -8.00 -11.27
N SER A 198 -15.72 -8.54 -12.49
CA SER A 198 -16.42 -9.78 -12.87
C SER A 198 -15.93 -11.03 -12.14
N HIS A 199 -14.76 -10.98 -11.51
CA HIS A 199 -14.16 -12.10 -10.76
C HIS A 199 -14.19 -11.86 -9.26
N LEU A 200 -14.98 -10.88 -8.81
CA LEU A 200 -15.28 -10.60 -7.42
C LEU A 200 -16.75 -10.94 -7.14
N ALA A 201 -17.27 -10.51 -5.98
CA ALA A 201 -18.62 -10.81 -5.54
C ALA A 201 -19.46 -9.55 -5.27
N ASP A 202 -19.12 -8.43 -5.93
CA ASP A 202 -19.81 -7.15 -5.77
C ASP A 202 -20.81 -6.94 -6.92
N THR A 203 -22.09 -7.11 -6.62
CA THR A 203 -23.19 -6.98 -7.60
C THR A 203 -23.45 -5.55 -8.05
N ASP A 204 -22.96 -4.55 -7.32
CA ASP A 204 -23.08 -3.15 -7.70
C ASP A 204 -21.99 -2.75 -8.71
N LEU A 205 -20.80 -3.36 -8.59
CA LEU A 205 -19.69 -3.15 -9.52
C LEU A 205 -19.76 -4.02 -10.78
N PHE A 206 -20.43 -5.18 -10.71
CA PHE A 206 -20.62 -6.05 -11.87
C PHE A 206 -22.02 -6.70 -11.84
N ASP A 207 -22.74 -6.60 -12.96
CA ASP A 207 -24.09 -7.17 -13.07
C ASP A 207 -24.03 -8.68 -13.29
N PHE A 208 -24.04 -9.44 -12.18
CA PHE A 208 -24.13 -10.89 -12.20
C PHE A 208 -25.55 -11.39 -12.55
N ASN A 209 -26.59 -10.59 -12.29
CA ASN A 209 -27.98 -11.01 -12.51
C ASN A 209 -28.34 -10.98 -14.00
N GLY A 210 -27.75 -10.06 -14.76
CA GLY A 210 -27.90 -9.94 -16.21
C GLY A 210 -27.03 -10.90 -17.03
N LEU A 211 -26.28 -11.81 -16.39
CA LEU A 211 -25.45 -12.77 -17.12
C LEU A 211 -26.31 -13.74 -17.94
N THR A 212 -26.08 -13.75 -19.25
CA THR A 212 -26.75 -14.66 -20.20
C THR A 212 -25.72 -15.53 -20.92
N THR A 213 -26.01 -16.81 -21.07
CA THR A 213 -25.16 -17.74 -21.81
C THR A 213 -25.23 -17.43 -23.31
N GLY A 214 -24.07 -17.27 -23.96
CA GLY A 214 -23.95 -17.00 -25.40
C GLY A 214 -23.57 -15.57 -25.80
N LEU A 215 -23.42 -14.63 -24.85
CA LEU A 215 -23.07 -13.22 -25.16
C LEU A 215 -21.81 -12.67 -24.47
N ALA A 216 -21.07 -13.47 -23.69
CA ALA A 216 -19.77 -13.07 -23.17
C ALA A 216 -18.71 -14.10 -23.55
N LYS A 217 -17.91 -13.79 -24.59
CA LYS A 217 -16.56 -14.35 -24.67
C LYS A 217 -15.74 -13.66 -23.58
N ILE A 218 -15.83 -14.15 -22.34
CA ILE A 218 -14.79 -13.86 -21.36
C ILE A 218 -13.55 -14.53 -21.93
N GLY A 219 -12.57 -13.75 -22.41
CA GLY A 219 -11.30 -14.32 -22.82
C GLY A 219 -10.70 -15.04 -21.61
N GLU A 220 -10.51 -16.36 -21.71
CA GLU A 220 -9.93 -17.18 -20.64
C GLU A 220 -8.55 -16.64 -20.18
N GLU A 221 -7.88 -15.89 -21.06
CA GLU A 221 -6.66 -15.13 -20.77
C GLU A 221 -6.81 -14.17 -19.55
N ALA A 222 -7.99 -13.61 -19.33
CA ALA A 222 -8.28 -12.73 -18.19
C ALA A 222 -8.48 -13.51 -16.87
N LEU A 223 -8.84 -14.79 -16.93
CA LEU A 223 -9.01 -15.65 -15.75
C LEU A 223 -7.67 -16.09 -15.16
N PHE A 224 -6.70 -16.39 -16.01
CA PHE A 224 -5.47 -17.03 -15.59
C PHE A 224 -4.27 -16.09 -15.52
N GLY A 225 -4.34 -14.90 -16.13
CA GLY A 225 -3.18 -14.01 -16.24
C GLY A 225 -2.02 -14.69 -16.99
N GLN A 226 -0.94 -13.96 -17.28
CA GLN A 226 0.28 -14.60 -17.76
C GLN A 226 0.93 -15.39 -16.62
N THR A 227 0.51 -16.63 -16.43
CA THR A 227 1.19 -17.59 -15.56
C THR A 227 2.58 -17.85 -16.14
N ALA A 228 3.63 -17.60 -15.35
CA ALA A 228 5.01 -17.99 -15.68
C ALA A 228 5.25 -19.51 -15.57
N TYR A 229 4.17 -20.30 -15.48
CA TYR A 229 4.22 -21.76 -15.41
C TYR A 229 3.63 -22.32 -16.68
N ASP A 230 4.46 -23.02 -17.44
CA ASP A 230 4.07 -23.82 -18.60
C ASP A 230 3.14 -24.94 -18.12
N GLN A 231 1.83 -24.67 -18.10
CA GLN A 231 0.84 -25.69 -17.80
C GLN A 231 0.33 -26.25 -19.13
N ALA A 232 0.67 -27.51 -19.39
CA ALA A 232 0.12 -28.23 -20.52
C ALA A 232 -1.42 -28.25 -20.40
N PRO A 233 -2.15 -27.91 -21.48
CA PRO A 233 -3.60 -27.87 -21.45
C PRO A 233 -4.17 -29.26 -21.10
N LEU A 234 -5.14 -29.29 -20.18
CA LEU A 234 -5.92 -30.49 -19.89
C LEU A 234 -6.82 -30.80 -21.09
N VAL A 235 -6.54 -31.90 -21.79
CA VAL A 235 -7.35 -32.36 -22.91
C VAL A 235 -8.53 -33.17 -22.36
N PHE A 236 -9.74 -32.64 -22.54
CA PHE A 236 -10.97 -33.39 -22.27
C PHE A 236 -11.18 -34.42 -23.39
N ALA A 237 -10.85 -35.68 -23.13
CA ALA A 237 -11.28 -36.77 -23.99
C ALA A 237 -12.79 -36.96 -23.79
N GLY A 238 -13.58 -36.58 -24.80
CA GLY A 238 -15.03 -36.74 -24.75
C GLY A 238 -15.42 -38.20 -24.51
N SER A 239 -16.25 -38.44 -23.51
CA SER A 239 -16.93 -39.72 -23.36
C SER A 239 -18.37 -39.48 -22.90
N HIS A 240 -19.28 -40.29 -23.44
CA HIS A 240 -20.74 -40.21 -23.31
C HIS A 240 -21.28 -40.62 -21.92
N ASP A 241 -20.49 -40.50 -20.85
CA ASP A 241 -20.87 -40.92 -19.50
C ASP A 241 -20.46 -39.82 -18.50
N ASP A 242 -21.36 -39.45 -17.58
CA ASP A 242 -21.29 -38.29 -16.67
C ASP A 242 -20.22 -38.44 -15.56
N ARG A 243 -19.08 -39.08 -15.86
CA ARG A 243 -17.95 -39.22 -14.95
C ARG A 243 -16.71 -38.58 -15.55
N ILE A 244 -16.24 -37.52 -14.88
CA ILE A 244 -14.97 -36.86 -15.20
C ILE A 244 -13.84 -37.70 -14.60
N GLU A 245 -13.07 -38.38 -15.44
CA GLU A 245 -11.81 -39.01 -15.04
C GLU A 245 -10.62 -38.09 -15.32
N PHE A 246 -9.79 -37.90 -14.29
CA PHE A 246 -8.56 -37.12 -14.39
C PHE A 246 -7.38 -38.05 -14.66
N VAL A 247 -6.91 -38.09 -15.90
CA VAL A 247 -5.68 -38.82 -16.24
C VAL A 247 -4.49 -37.89 -16.01
N ARG A 248 -3.63 -38.22 -15.04
CA ARG A 248 -2.32 -37.57 -14.92
C ARG A 248 -1.38 -38.19 -15.94
N PHE A 249 -0.83 -37.38 -16.84
CA PHE A 249 0.28 -37.82 -17.69
C PHE A 249 1.53 -38.01 -16.83
N GLU A 250 2.07 -39.23 -16.80
CA GLU A 250 3.37 -39.49 -16.20
C GLU A 250 4.46 -38.78 -17.01
N ARG A 251 5.35 -38.09 -16.29
CA ARG A 251 6.50 -37.38 -16.86
C ARG A 251 7.41 -38.41 -17.53
N ASN A 252 7.56 -38.37 -18.84
CA ASN A 252 8.54 -39.18 -19.55
C ASN A 252 9.96 -38.73 -19.14
N PRO A 253 10.79 -39.57 -18.49
CA PRO A 253 12.09 -39.16 -18.00
C PRO A 253 13.17 -39.45 -19.05
N ALA A 254 13.14 -38.78 -20.20
CA ALA A 254 14.29 -38.74 -21.11
C ALA A 254 14.11 -37.66 -22.18
N GLY A 255 14.96 -36.63 -22.14
CA GLY A 255 15.13 -35.72 -23.27
C GLY A 255 15.79 -36.44 -24.44
N LYS A 256 15.15 -36.40 -25.61
CA LYS A 256 15.81 -36.50 -26.92
C LYS A 256 15.13 -35.53 -27.89
N ALA A 257 15.94 -34.69 -28.52
CA ALA A 257 15.54 -33.79 -29.60
C ALA A 257 15.21 -34.59 -30.88
N PRO A 258 14.34 -34.09 -31.76
CA PRO A 258 14.02 -34.78 -33.01
C PRO A 258 15.17 -34.63 -34.03
N GLU A 259 15.71 -35.75 -34.49
CA GLU A 259 16.55 -35.85 -35.69
C GLU A 259 15.67 -35.79 -36.95
N GLY A 260 16.08 -34.99 -37.94
CA GLY A 260 15.45 -35.00 -39.25
C GLY A 260 15.67 -33.73 -40.07
N ALA A 261 16.89 -33.51 -40.56
CA ALA A 261 17.16 -32.61 -41.67
C ALA A 261 18.11 -33.30 -42.65
N GLU A 262 17.55 -33.95 -43.68
CA GLU A 262 18.29 -34.43 -44.84
C GLU A 262 18.76 -33.24 -45.71
N GLN A 263 20.03 -33.23 -46.08
CA GLN A 263 20.58 -32.42 -47.17
C GLN A 263 20.67 -33.28 -48.46
N PRO A 264 20.45 -32.72 -49.66
CA PRO A 264 20.79 -33.41 -50.90
C PRO A 264 22.26 -33.17 -51.30
N ALA A 265 22.90 -34.23 -51.79
CA ALA A 265 24.19 -34.24 -52.50
C ALA A 265 24.11 -33.38 -53.79
N ALA A 266 25.18 -32.81 -54.36
CA ALA A 266 26.61 -33.09 -54.31
C ALA A 266 27.43 -31.79 -54.45
#